data_AF-A0A194QTG4-F1
#
_entry.id   AF-A0A194QTG4-F1
#
_cell.length_a   1.000
_cell.length_b   1.000
_cell.length_c   1.000
_cell.angle_alpha   90.00
_cell.angle_beta   90.00
_cell.angle_gamma   90.00
#
_symmetry.space_group_name_H-M   'P 1'
#
loop_
_entity.id
_entity.type
_entity.pdbx_description
1 polymer ?
#
loop_
_entity_poly.entity_id
_entity_poly.type
_entity_poly.pdbx_seq_one_letter_code
_entity_poly.pdbx_strand_id
1 'polypeptide(L)'
;MIRSSTKVTDIARRIVNLKCRWAGHIARRTQTRTADGAAKYWNDGHGQVDAAWTGFPQDGPMIWSRLREYPGCGLHRTDHRGDLWGRPKPSSGRYMAEKRKKNKIANVSTSKQLRSDELVVHRDNPENNPKTPFEFSEANLNRLCAVIQNYPEGAQRSALGAALDLVQRQIGWIPISAMHKVAEILSVPRMRVYEFATFYTMCKRRNRGKFNVKVCVTTPCMIRGSDIILQAVEVATKCKTGGLSEDGVFGVDIVQCQGACADAPVMVVNDDYYEDLTLDNVYEIINALKAGCIPPQGPQSGRFCAEPCCGQASLLEPPPAPGFKLQPALAK
;
A
#
# COMPACT_ATOMS: atom_id res chain seq x y z
N MET A 1 21.27 -32.80 31.94
CA MET A 1 21.75 -31.65 31.14
C MET A 1 20.85 -31.61 29.90
N ILE A 2 19.99 -30.63 29.63
CA ILE A 2 20.21 -29.19 29.45
C ILE A 2 18.94 -28.49 29.97
N ARG A 3 19.05 -27.91 31.17
CA ARG A 3 17.98 -27.17 31.87
C ARG A 3 18.26 -25.65 31.84
N SER A 4 19.00 -25.18 30.82
CA SER A 4 19.62 -23.85 30.79
C SER A 4 19.11 -22.88 29.71
N SER A 5 18.26 -23.31 28.77
CA SER A 5 17.80 -22.42 27.67
C SER A 5 16.64 -21.49 28.04
N THR A 6 15.86 -21.79 29.08
CA THR A 6 14.74 -20.94 29.52
C THR A 6 15.16 -19.72 30.33
N LYS A 7 16.33 -19.76 30.99
CA LYS A 7 16.81 -18.62 31.78
C LYS A 7 17.34 -17.47 30.91
N VAL A 8 17.89 -17.75 29.73
CA VAL A 8 18.47 -16.73 28.85
C VAL A 8 17.37 -15.93 28.12
N THR A 9 16.28 -16.59 27.72
CA THR A 9 15.12 -15.93 27.09
C THR A 9 14.31 -15.07 28.08
N ASP A 10 14.22 -15.48 29.35
CA ASP A 10 13.59 -14.68 30.41
C ASP A 10 14.42 -13.46 30.82
N ILE A 11 15.76 -13.57 30.79
CA ILE A 11 16.66 -12.43 31.02
C ILE A 11 16.56 -11.42 29.87
N ALA A 12 16.51 -11.88 28.62
CA ALA A 12 16.30 -10.99 27.46
C ALA A 12 14.95 -10.26 27.52
N ARG A 13 13.84 -10.96 27.86
CA ARG A 13 12.52 -10.34 28.10
C ARG A 13 12.55 -9.33 29.26
N ARG A 14 13.25 -9.64 30.35
CA ARG A 14 13.39 -8.72 31.50
C ARG A 14 14.22 -7.50 31.15
N ILE A 15 15.31 -7.63 30.38
CA ILE A 15 16.15 -6.50 29.97
C ILE A 15 15.42 -5.58 28.99
N VAL A 16 14.66 -6.11 28.03
CA VAL A 16 13.84 -5.30 27.12
C VAL A 16 12.72 -4.58 27.88
N ASN A 17 12.03 -5.27 28.78
CA ASN A 17 11.00 -4.64 29.63
C ASN A 17 11.60 -3.60 30.58
N LEU A 18 12.77 -3.84 31.18
CA LEU A 18 13.45 -2.89 32.06
C LEU A 18 13.93 -1.64 31.30
N LYS A 19 14.52 -1.80 30.11
CA LYS A 19 14.94 -0.66 29.27
C LYS A 19 13.75 0.17 28.79
N CYS A 20 12.64 -0.46 28.41
CA CYS A 20 11.41 0.23 28.01
C CYS A 20 10.76 0.97 29.19
N ARG A 21 10.75 0.37 30.39
CA ARG A 21 10.19 1.01 31.60
C ARG A 21 11.04 2.18 32.08
N TRP A 22 12.37 2.09 31.93
CA TRP A 22 13.29 3.16 32.32
C TRP A 22 13.24 4.35 31.33
N ALA A 23 13.16 4.07 30.02
CA ALA A 23 12.95 5.10 29.00
C ALA A 23 11.61 5.85 29.18
N GLY A 24 10.53 5.13 29.50
CA GLY A 24 9.22 5.73 29.80
C GLY A 24 9.17 6.55 31.10
N HIS A 25 10.12 6.34 32.02
CA HIS A 25 10.24 7.12 33.27
C HIS A 25 11.05 8.41 33.08
N ILE A 26 12.03 8.40 32.16
CA ILE A 26 12.80 9.59 31.79
C ILE A 26 11.95 10.53 30.94
N ALA A 27 11.20 10.01 29.97
CA ALA A 27 10.30 10.80 29.12
C ALA A 27 9.19 11.52 29.92
N ARG A 28 8.69 10.89 31.00
CA ARG A 28 7.71 11.52 31.91
C ARG A 28 8.30 12.62 32.80
N ARG A 29 9.60 12.61 33.05
CA ARG A 29 10.27 13.63 33.89
C ARG A 29 10.66 14.88 33.11
N THR A 30 10.95 14.76 31.82
CA THR A 30 11.33 15.90 30.97
C THR A 30 10.14 16.72 30.46
N GLN A 31 8.92 16.17 30.46
CA GLN A 31 7.71 16.87 30.02
C GLN A 31 7.21 18.01 30.95
N THR A 32 7.80 18.19 32.14
CA THR A 32 7.35 19.19 33.13
C THR A 32 8.22 20.45 33.20
N ARG A 33 9.23 20.60 32.32
CA ARG A 33 10.06 21.81 32.26
C ARG A 33 10.34 22.18 30.81
N THR A 34 9.94 23.42 30.45
CA THR A 34 10.17 24.16 29.20
C THR A 34 9.34 23.75 27.98
N ALA A 35 8.12 24.29 27.89
CA ALA A 35 7.32 24.34 26.65
C ALA A 35 7.88 25.36 25.62
N ASP A 36 8.84 26.21 26.00
CA ASP A 36 9.35 27.30 25.14
C ASP A 36 10.70 26.98 24.45
N GLY A 37 11.28 25.80 24.68
CA GLY A 37 12.58 25.39 24.11
C GLY A 37 12.50 24.57 22.81
N ALA A 38 11.34 24.02 22.47
CA ALA A 38 11.20 23.08 21.35
C ALA A 38 11.13 23.76 19.97
N ALA A 39 10.89 25.07 19.91
CA ALA A 39 10.72 25.80 18.65
C ALA A 39 12.04 26.26 18.01
N LYS A 40 13.19 26.13 18.68
CA LYS A 40 14.46 26.71 18.19
C LYS A 40 15.51 25.70 17.71
N TYR A 41 15.24 24.39 17.83
CA TYR A 41 16.16 23.32 17.39
C TYR A 41 15.76 22.67 16.05
N TRP A 42 14.74 23.21 15.36
CA TRP A 42 14.14 22.61 14.17
C TRP A 42 14.67 23.15 12.83
N ASN A 43 15.60 24.11 12.83
CA ASN A 43 16.04 24.81 11.62
C ASN A 43 17.49 24.58 11.17
N ASP A 44 18.28 23.76 11.88
CA ASP A 44 19.64 23.47 11.45
C ASP A 44 19.70 22.10 10.77
N GLY A 45 19.84 22.16 9.44
CA GLY A 45 19.56 21.07 8.53
C GLY A 45 20.39 19.81 8.74
N HIS A 46 19.73 18.66 8.53
CA HIS A 46 20.19 17.46 7.84
C HIS A 46 19.03 16.46 7.79
N GLY A 47 18.58 16.08 6.58
CA GLY A 47 17.72 14.90 6.34
C GLY A 47 16.23 15.11 6.60
N GLN A 48 15.49 15.46 5.56
CA GLN A 48 14.04 15.60 5.55
C GLN A 48 13.38 14.21 5.56
N VAL A 49 12.70 13.84 6.64
CA VAL A 49 11.83 12.65 6.73
C VAL A 49 10.66 12.91 7.69
N ASP A 50 9.47 12.56 7.21
CA ASP A 50 8.26 12.18 7.95
C ASP A 50 7.40 13.28 8.60
N ALA A 51 6.61 13.96 7.77
CA ALA A 51 5.37 14.64 8.19
C ALA A 51 4.16 13.94 7.57
N ALA A 52 3.76 12.77 8.11
CA ALA A 52 2.57 12.05 7.64
C ALA A 52 1.67 11.45 8.74
N TRP A 53 1.99 11.64 10.03
CA TRP A 53 1.29 10.93 11.12
C TRP A 53 0.84 11.82 12.28
N THR A 54 0.52 13.09 12.03
CA THR A 54 -0.11 13.97 13.02
C THR A 54 -1.35 14.63 12.44
N GLY A 55 -2.56 14.14 12.77
CA GLY A 55 -3.77 14.91 12.48
C GLY A 55 -5.08 14.18 12.19
N PHE A 56 -5.34 12.97 12.71
CA PHE A 56 -6.70 12.40 12.63
C PHE A 56 -7.40 12.42 14.00
N PRO A 57 -8.48 13.20 14.16
CA PRO A 57 -9.38 13.10 15.31
C PRO A 57 -10.14 11.76 15.25
N GLN A 58 -9.99 10.95 16.30
CA GLN A 58 -10.86 9.82 16.57
C GLN A 58 -12.09 10.38 17.28
N ASP A 59 -13.26 10.39 16.61
CA ASP A 59 -14.60 10.21 17.20
C ASP A 59 -15.69 10.54 16.17
N GLY A 60 -16.45 9.52 15.74
CA GLY A 60 -17.61 9.69 14.86
C GLY A 60 -18.38 8.38 14.67
N PRO A 61 -19.67 8.28 15.05
CA PRO A 61 -20.43 7.03 14.99
C PRO A 61 -20.89 6.69 13.56
N MET A 62 -20.75 5.42 13.21
CA MET A 62 -21.16 4.82 11.94
C MET A 62 -22.69 4.82 11.78
N ILE A 63 -23.21 5.60 10.82
CA ILE A 63 -24.60 5.55 10.40
C ILE A 63 -24.69 4.71 9.12
N TRP A 64 -24.81 3.39 9.30
CA TRP A 64 -25.27 2.46 8.27
C TRP A 64 -26.60 1.87 8.75
N SER A 65 -27.67 2.64 8.60
CA SER A 65 -29.07 2.18 8.75
C SER A 65 -30.03 3.37 8.62
N ARG A 66 -30.33 3.79 7.38
CA ARG A 66 -31.57 4.50 7.03
C ARG A 66 -31.62 4.75 5.53
N LEU A 67 -32.28 3.86 4.81
CA LEU A 67 -32.95 4.11 3.53
C LEU A 67 -33.78 2.87 3.20
N ARG A 68 -34.80 2.64 4.02
CA ARG A 68 -35.95 1.79 3.73
C ARG A 68 -37.16 2.68 4.01
N GLU A 69 -38.11 2.65 3.07
CA GLU A 69 -39.41 3.32 3.08
C GLU A 69 -39.45 4.77 2.55
N TYR A 70 -39.73 4.89 1.25
CA TYR A 70 -40.79 5.80 0.81
C TYR A 70 -41.80 5.03 -0.08
N PRO A 71 -43.10 5.20 0.18
CA PRO A 71 -44.18 4.59 -0.59
C PRO A 71 -44.56 5.50 -1.77
N GLY A 72 -44.79 4.92 -2.95
CA GLY A 72 -45.42 5.64 -4.05
C GLY A 72 -44.83 5.37 -5.43
N CYS A 73 -45.13 4.22 -6.01
CA CYS A 73 -45.72 4.19 -7.35
C CYS A 73 -46.38 2.82 -7.55
N GLY A 74 -47.68 2.84 -7.84
CA GLY A 74 -48.49 1.64 -7.99
C GLY A 74 -48.04 0.76 -9.15
N LEU A 75 -48.27 -0.54 -8.96
CA LEU A 75 -48.32 -1.53 -10.02
C LEU A 75 -49.16 -1.01 -11.21
N HIS A 76 -48.52 -0.75 -12.35
CA HIS A 76 -49.17 -0.95 -13.63
C HIS A 76 -48.49 -2.11 -14.36
N ARG A 77 -49.25 -3.19 -14.44
CA ARG A 77 -48.93 -4.42 -15.15
C ARG A 77 -49.23 -4.16 -16.63
N THR A 78 -48.20 -3.99 -17.45
CA THR A 78 -48.32 -4.01 -18.91
C THR A 78 -47.33 -5.01 -19.48
N ASP A 79 -47.87 -6.12 -19.97
CA ASP A 79 -47.17 -7.17 -20.69
C ASP A 79 -46.59 -6.61 -22.00
N HIS A 80 -45.32 -6.21 -22.01
CA HIS A 80 -44.60 -5.89 -23.24
C HIS A 80 -43.51 -6.93 -23.50
N ARG A 81 -43.86 -7.90 -24.35
CA ARG A 81 -42.91 -8.79 -25.03
C ARG A 81 -42.16 -7.96 -26.10
N GLY A 82 -40.93 -7.55 -25.80
CA GLY A 82 -40.03 -6.89 -26.75
C GLY A 82 -38.66 -6.63 -26.13
N ASP A 83 -37.58 -6.76 -26.91
CA ASP A 83 -36.23 -6.48 -26.44
C ASP A 83 -36.03 -4.94 -26.35
N LEU A 84 -35.15 -4.46 -25.44
CA LEU A 84 -34.92 -3.07 -24.99
C LEU A 84 -34.74 -1.97 -26.07
N TRP A 85 -34.73 -2.32 -27.35
CA TRP A 85 -34.55 -1.41 -28.49
C TRP A 85 -35.66 -1.53 -29.55
N GLY A 86 -36.81 -2.10 -29.21
CA GLY A 86 -38.03 -2.02 -30.05
C GLY A 86 -37.93 -2.68 -31.43
N ARG A 87 -37.01 -3.65 -31.63
CA ARG A 87 -36.93 -4.40 -32.90
C ARG A 87 -37.90 -5.59 -32.88
N PRO A 88 -38.69 -5.82 -33.94
CA PRO A 88 -39.52 -7.02 -34.03
C PRO A 88 -38.64 -8.28 -34.19
N LYS A 89 -38.96 -9.34 -33.42
CA LYS A 89 -38.32 -10.66 -33.61
C LYS A 89 -38.77 -11.26 -34.95
N PRO A 90 -37.89 -11.92 -35.72
CA PRO A 90 -38.30 -12.62 -36.94
C PRO A 90 -39.32 -13.69 -36.58
N SER A 91 -40.45 -13.68 -37.29
CA SER A 91 -41.52 -14.67 -37.18
C SER A 91 -40.97 -16.07 -37.42
N SER A 92 -41.41 -17.02 -36.60
CA SER A 92 -41.12 -18.45 -36.67
C SER A 92 -41.51 -19.06 -38.02
N GLY A 93 -40.59 -19.02 -38.98
CA GLY A 93 -40.64 -19.80 -40.21
C GLY A 93 -39.87 -21.10 -40.03
N ARG A 94 -40.57 -22.24 -40.12
CA ARG A 94 -39.94 -23.56 -40.32
C ARG A 94 -39.10 -23.49 -41.58
N TYR A 95 -37.77 -23.49 -41.45
CA TYR A 95 -36.87 -23.86 -42.53
C TYR A 95 -36.11 -25.14 -42.15
N MET A 96 -36.27 -26.11 -43.03
CA MET A 96 -35.73 -27.46 -43.08
C MET A 96 -34.39 -27.64 -42.35
N ALA A 97 -34.36 -28.55 -41.37
CA ALA A 97 -33.13 -29.07 -40.81
C ALA A 97 -32.45 -29.98 -41.84
N GLU A 98 -31.64 -29.42 -42.73
CA GLU A 98 -30.65 -30.19 -43.47
C GLU A 98 -29.61 -30.73 -42.47
N LYS A 99 -29.59 -32.06 -42.33
CA LYS A 99 -28.60 -32.80 -41.53
C LYS A 99 -27.20 -32.64 -42.14
N ARG A 100 -26.55 -31.52 -41.85
CA ARG A 100 -25.12 -31.37 -42.09
C ARG A 100 -24.36 -32.05 -40.96
N LYS A 101 -24.00 -33.33 -41.17
CA LYS A 101 -23.01 -34.05 -40.34
C LYS A 101 -21.66 -33.32 -40.45
N LYS A 102 -21.48 -32.26 -39.66
CA LYS A 102 -20.15 -31.72 -39.35
C LYS A 102 -19.68 -32.47 -38.12
N ASN A 103 -18.61 -33.25 -38.27
CA ASN A 103 -17.84 -33.78 -37.15
C ASN A 103 -17.46 -32.59 -36.25
N LYS A 104 -18.23 -32.37 -35.19
CA LYS A 104 -17.88 -31.46 -34.10
C LYS A 104 -16.81 -32.15 -33.29
N ILE A 105 -15.57 -32.12 -33.77
CA ILE A 105 -14.45 -32.17 -32.85
C ILE A 105 -14.51 -30.81 -32.16
N ALA A 106 -15.04 -30.79 -30.94
CA ALA A 106 -14.94 -29.60 -30.10
C ALA A 106 -13.44 -29.31 -29.95
N ASN A 107 -12.97 -28.19 -30.50
CA ASN A 107 -11.64 -27.71 -30.17
C ASN A 107 -11.61 -27.52 -28.65
N VAL A 108 -10.90 -28.39 -27.96
CA VAL A 108 -10.64 -28.24 -26.53
C VAL A 108 -9.70 -27.05 -26.41
N SER A 109 -10.27 -25.86 -26.25
CA SER A 109 -9.53 -24.68 -25.85
C SER A 109 -9.23 -24.82 -24.37
N THR A 110 -8.05 -25.33 -24.03
CA THR A 110 -7.55 -25.17 -22.67
C THR A 110 -7.23 -23.69 -22.48
N SER A 111 -7.97 -23.01 -21.60
CA SER A 111 -7.57 -21.68 -21.13
C SER A 111 -6.16 -21.79 -20.56
N LYS A 112 -5.26 -20.86 -20.92
CA LYS A 112 -3.92 -20.81 -20.30
C LYS A 112 -4.09 -20.78 -18.79
N GLN A 113 -3.35 -21.63 -18.09
CA GLN A 113 -3.32 -21.63 -16.64
C GLN A 113 -2.76 -20.28 -16.17
N LEU A 114 -3.64 -19.42 -15.63
CA LEU A 114 -3.23 -18.18 -14.98
C LEU A 114 -2.46 -18.56 -13.71
N ARG A 115 -1.13 -18.51 -13.78
CA ARG A 115 -0.27 -18.69 -12.62
C ARG A 115 -0.22 -17.36 -11.88
N SER A 116 -0.21 -17.39 -10.56
CA SER A 116 0.07 -16.21 -9.76
C SER A 116 1.49 -15.70 -10.08
N ASP A 117 1.66 -14.38 -10.09
CA ASP A 117 2.96 -13.75 -10.37
C ASP A 117 4.03 -14.13 -9.32
N GLU A 118 3.60 -14.59 -8.14
CA GLU A 118 4.48 -14.99 -7.05
C GLU A 118 4.02 -16.30 -6.39
N LEU A 119 4.99 -17.07 -5.88
CA LEU A 119 4.74 -18.28 -5.09
C LEU A 119 4.34 -17.89 -3.66
N VAL A 120 3.27 -18.48 -3.14
CA VAL A 120 2.82 -18.27 -1.74
C VAL A 120 3.50 -19.23 -0.76
N VAL A 121 4.17 -20.26 -1.28
CA VAL A 121 4.94 -21.23 -0.48
C VAL A 121 6.40 -20.83 -0.39
N HIS A 122 7.02 -21.03 0.78
CA HIS A 122 8.45 -20.84 0.97
C HIS A 122 9.21 -22.12 0.61
N ARG A 123 10.34 -21.97 -0.07
CA ARG A 123 11.35 -23.01 -0.27
C ARG A 123 12.68 -22.41 0.14
N ASP A 124 13.45 -23.17 0.91
CA ASP A 124 14.73 -22.72 1.42
C ASP A 124 15.71 -22.54 0.27
N ASN A 125 16.25 -21.32 0.16
CA ASN A 125 17.33 -20.98 -0.76
C ASN A 125 18.57 -20.58 0.04
N PRO A 126 19.77 -20.55 -0.58
CA PRO A 126 20.99 -20.09 0.10
C PRO A 126 20.85 -18.69 0.69
N GLU A 127 20.14 -17.79 -0.01
CA GLU A 127 19.91 -16.40 0.40
C GLU A 127 18.71 -16.21 1.35
N ASN A 128 17.74 -17.13 1.36
CA ASN A 128 16.53 -17.03 2.17
C ASN A 128 16.23 -18.38 2.83
N ASN A 129 16.70 -18.53 4.06
CA ASN A 129 16.48 -19.71 4.88
C ASN A 129 16.36 -19.31 6.37
N PRO A 130 15.83 -20.20 7.23
CA PRO A 130 15.68 -19.94 8.67
C PRO A 130 16.98 -19.60 9.42
N LYS A 131 18.13 -19.98 8.84
CA LYS A 131 19.46 -19.81 9.44
C LYS A 131 20.14 -18.51 9.02
N THR A 132 19.57 -17.77 8.05
CA THR A 132 20.09 -16.46 7.66
C THR A 132 20.09 -15.53 8.87
N PRO A 133 21.24 -14.92 9.22
CA PRO A 133 21.33 -14.07 10.39
C PRO A 133 20.54 -12.79 10.12
N PHE A 134 19.54 -12.52 10.94
CA PHE A 134 18.82 -11.25 10.94
C PHE A 134 18.61 -10.76 12.37
N GLU A 135 19.05 -9.52 12.60
CA GLU A 135 18.77 -8.79 13.83
C GLU A 135 18.37 -7.35 13.50
N PHE A 136 17.51 -6.80 14.35
CA PHE A 136 17.12 -5.40 14.26
C PHE A 136 18.28 -4.52 14.71
N SER A 137 18.48 -3.39 14.03
CA SER A 137 19.36 -2.34 14.53
C SER A 137 18.80 -1.76 15.83
N GLU A 138 19.68 -1.22 16.69
CA GLU A 138 19.25 -0.63 17.96
C GLU A 138 18.21 0.49 17.78
N ALA A 139 18.38 1.32 16.76
CA ALA A 139 17.42 2.35 16.40
C ALA A 139 16.05 1.76 16.02
N ASN A 140 16.02 0.66 15.25
CA ASN A 140 14.78 0.01 14.84
C ASN A 140 14.12 -0.75 16.00
N LEU A 141 14.89 -1.29 16.94
CA LEU A 141 14.34 -1.86 18.17
C LEU A 141 13.61 -0.80 19.00
N ASN A 142 14.18 0.40 19.13
CA ASN A 142 13.54 1.50 19.84
C ASN A 142 12.25 1.94 19.15
N ARG A 143 12.25 2.04 17.82
CA ARG A 143 11.05 2.32 17.02
C ARG A 143 9.98 1.24 17.21
N LEU A 144 10.38 -0.03 17.17
CA LEU A 144 9.47 -1.16 17.38
C LEU A 144 8.85 -1.12 18.78
N CYS A 145 9.64 -0.79 19.82
CA CYS A 145 9.13 -0.63 21.17
C CYS A 145 8.11 0.52 21.27
N ALA A 146 8.36 1.65 20.59
CA ALA A 146 7.41 2.76 20.52
C ALA A 146 6.10 2.35 19.81
N VAL A 147 6.20 1.61 18.71
CA VAL A 147 5.02 1.09 17.98
C VAL A 147 4.21 0.13 18.86
N ILE A 148 4.86 -0.76 19.62
CA ILE A 148 4.17 -1.69 20.51
C ILE A 148 3.38 -0.95 21.60
N GLN A 149 3.88 0.20 22.08
CA GLN A 149 3.21 1.01 23.09
C GLN A 149 1.90 1.65 22.60
N ASN A 150 1.70 1.76 21.29
CA ASN A 150 0.44 2.26 20.72
C ASN A 150 -0.72 1.27 20.91
N TYR A 151 -0.43 0.02 21.25
CA TYR A 151 -1.43 -1.03 21.42
C TYR A 151 -1.56 -1.45 22.90
N PRO A 152 -2.78 -1.81 23.35
CA PRO A 152 -2.97 -2.24 24.73
C PRO A 152 -2.23 -3.56 25.01
N GLU A 153 -1.91 -3.78 26.28
CA GLU A 153 -1.27 -5.01 26.74
C GLU A 153 -2.13 -6.23 26.38
N GLY A 154 -1.49 -7.30 25.88
CA GLY A 154 -2.18 -8.49 25.36
C GLY A 154 -2.63 -8.40 23.89
N ALA A 155 -2.67 -7.21 23.28
CA ALA A 155 -3.02 -7.00 21.87
C ALA A 155 -1.81 -6.73 20.96
N GLN A 156 -0.61 -7.17 21.37
CA GLN A 156 0.66 -6.90 20.68
C GLN A 156 0.70 -7.43 19.23
N ARG A 157 -0.14 -8.41 18.89
CA ARG A 157 -0.31 -8.89 17.50
C ARG A 157 -0.65 -7.77 16.52
N SER A 158 -1.30 -6.71 16.97
CA SER A 158 -1.71 -5.59 16.12
C SER A 158 -0.52 -4.81 15.55
N ALA A 159 0.65 -4.91 16.20
CA ALA A 159 1.90 -4.29 15.74
C ALA A 159 2.58 -5.06 14.59
N LEU A 160 2.03 -6.19 14.12
CA LEU A 160 2.64 -7.03 13.08
C LEU A 160 2.96 -6.28 11.79
N GLY A 161 2.03 -5.45 11.31
CA GLY A 161 2.22 -4.70 10.07
C GLY A 161 3.38 -3.71 10.16
N ALA A 162 3.40 -2.89 11.20
CA ALA A 162 4.47 -1.94 11.43
C ALA A 162 5.82 -2.63 11.71
N ALA A 163 5.83 -3.76 12.40
CA ALA A 163 7.05 -4.52 12.64
C ALA A 163 7.65 -5.06 11.33
N LEU A 164 6.82 -5.61 10.44
CA LEU A 164 7.26 -6.12 9.14
C LEU A 164 7.68 -4.99 8.19
N ASP A 165 7.00 -3.84 8.24
CA ASP A 165 7.42 -2.66 7.47
C ASP A 165 8.80 -2.16 7.92
N LEU A 166 9.07 -2.11 9.24
CA LEU A 166 10.39 -1.76 9.77
C LEU A 166 11.49 -2.73 9.32
N VAL A 167 11.21 -4.04 9.29
CA VAL A 167 12.13 -5.04 8.71
C VAL A 167 12.41 -4.71 7.25
N GLN A 168 11.35 -4.46 6.49
CA GLN A 168 11.45 -4.18 5.06
C GLN A 168 12.20 -2.87 4.78
N ARG A 169 12.05 -1.84 5.61
CA ARG A 169 12.84 -0.60 5.52
C ARG A 169 14.32 -0.80 5.87
N GLN A 170 14.65 -1.77 6.74
CA GLN A 170 16.03 -2.06 7.10
C GLN A 170 16.79 -2.84 6.03
N ILE A 171 16.15 -3.83 5.38
CA ILE A 171 16.82 -4.75 4.43
C ILE A 171 16.39 -4.49 2.97
N GLY A 172 15.23 -3.88 2.75
CA GLY A 172 14.56 -3.73 1.45
C GLY A 172 13.52 -4.81 1.15
N TRP A 173 13.59 -5.96 1.82
CA TRP A 173 12.68 -7.10 1.68
C TRP A 173 12.65 -7.94 2.97
N ILE A 174 11.76 -8.93 3.04
CA ILE A 174 11.46 -9.69 4.26
C ILE A 174 11.89 -11.16 4.09
N PRO A 175 13.07 -11.56 4.62
CA PRO A 175 13.47 -12.96 4.70
C PRO A 175 12.72 -13.72 5.78
N ILE A 176 12.69 -15.05 5.71
CA ILE A 176 11.98 -15.90 6.67
C ILE A 176 12.55 -15.78 8.09
N SER A 177 13.86 -15.57 8.23
CA SER A 177 14.53 -15.31 9.50
C SER A 177 14.00 -14.06 10.20
N ALA A 178 13.73 -13.00 9.43
CA ALA A 178 13.14 -11.77 9.97
C ALA A 178 11.71 -11.98 10.44
N MET A 179 10.92 -12.78 9.72
CA MET A 179 9.58 -13.16 10.17
C MET A 179 9.62 -13.94 11.49
N HIS A 180 10.59 -14.86 11.65
CA HIS A 180 10.79 -15.57 12.92
C HIS A 180 11.14 -14.60 14.06
N LYS A 181 12.01 -13.62 13.81
CA LYS A 181 12.42 -12.65 14.82
C LYS A 181 11.26 -11.77 15.27
N VAL A 182 10.44 -11.31 14.33
CA VAL A 182 9.20 -10.55 14.62
C VAL A 182 8.24 -11.39 15.46
N ALA A 183 8.07 -12.67 15.11
CA ALA A 183 7.22 -13.60 15.86
C ALA A 183 7.67 -13.76 17.32
N GLU A 184 8.99 -13.86 17.54
CA GLU A 184 9.60 -13.98 18.87
C GLU A 184 9.41 -12.71 19.72
N ILE A 185 9.61 -11.53 19.13
CA ILE A 185 9.48 -10.25 19.85
C ILE A 185 8.02 -10.01 20.25
N LEU A 186 7.08 -10.17 19.31
CA LEU A 186 5.66 -9.95 19.54
C LEU A 186 4.96 -11.13 20.24
N SER A 187 5.70 -12.21 20.55
CA SER A 187 5.18 -13.43 21.17
C SER A 187 3.96 -14.01 20.46
N VAL A 188 3.95 -13.98 19.13
CA VAL A 188 2.91 -14.55 18.27
C VAL A 188 3.43 -15.79 17.53
N PRO A 189 2.57 -16.77 17.21
CA PRO A 189 3.00 -17.93 16.44
C PRO A 189 3.46 -17.52 15.04
N ARG A 190 4.57 -18.10 14.58
CA ARG A 190 5.21 -17.80 13.29
C ARG A 190 4.25 -17.86 12.10
N MET A 191 3.30 -18.81 12.12
CA MET A 191 2.30 -18.97 11.07
C MET A 191 1.47 -17.71 10.84
N ARG A 192 1.11 -16.96 11.91
CA ARG A 192 0.35 -15.72 11.78
C ARG A 192 1.16 -14.61 11.10
N VAL A 193 2.47 -14.63 11.28
CA VAL A 193 3.38 -13.70 10.59
C VAL A 193 3.46 -14.04 9.09
N TYR A 194 3.50 -15.33 8.75
CA TYR A 194 3.48 -15.76 7.35
C TYR A 194 2.16 -15.45 6.65
N GLU A 195 1.04 -15.68 7.32
CA GLU A 195 -0.29 -15.29 6.83
C GLU A 195 -0.31 -13.80 6.51
N PHE A 196 0.17 -12.95 7.42
CA PHE A 196 0.23 -11.50 7.19
C PHE A 196 1.15 -11.15 5.99
N ALA A 197 2.38 -11.67 5.97
CA ALA A 197 3.36 -11.34 4.94
C ALA A 197 2.98 -11.85 3.53
N THR A 198 2.16 -12.90 3.45
CA THR A 198 1.64 -13.40 2.17
C THR A 198 0.34 -12.72 1.74
N PHE A 199 -0.43 -12.20 2.69
CA PHE A 199 -1.71 -11.55 2.43
C PHE A 199 -1.53 -10.12 1.89
N TYR A 200 -0.64 -9.32 2.48
CA TYR A 200 -0.42 -7.94 2.07
C TYR A 200 0.62 -7.84 0.95
N THR A 201 0.22 -7.26 -0.18
CA THR A 201 1.05 -7.11 -1.39
C THR A 201 2.27 -6.19 -1.19
N MET A 202 2.25 -5.32 -0.18
CA MET A 202 3.38 -4.44 0.17
C MET A 202 4.56 -5.22 0.79
N CYS A 203 4.30 -6.38 1.39
CA CYS A 203 5.32 -7.22 2.02
C CYS A 203 6.15 -7.95 0.97
N LYS A 204 7.34 -7.45 0.67
CA LYS A 204 8.24 -8.02 -0.34
C LYS A 204 8.95 -9.25 0.22
N ARG A 205 8.59 -10.45 -0.23
CA ARG A 205 9.22 -11.71 0.22
C ARG A 205 10.45 -12.13 -0.59
N ARG A 206 10.72 -11.42 -1.68
CA ARG A 206 11.91 -11.54 -2.51
C ARG A 206 12.54 -10.16 -2.71
N ASN A 207 13.83 -10.14 -3.01
CA ASN A 207 14.52 -8.90 -3.34
C ASN A 207 13.91 -8.28 -4.62
N ARG A 208 13.56 -6.99 -4.55
CA ARG A 208 13.01 -6.19 -5.66
C ARG A 208 13.94 -5.02 -6.05
N GLY A 209 15.20 -5.11 -5.68
CA GLY A 209 16.20 -4.09 -5.96
C GLY A 209 16.07 -2.87 -5.04
N LYS A 210 16.87 -1.85 -5.32
CA LYS A 210 16.91 -0.59 -4.55
C LYS A 210 15.68 0.28 -4.82
N PHE A 211 15.22 0.32 -6.07
CA PHE A 211 14.05 1.07 -6.50
C PHE A 211 12.99 0.11 -7.01
N ASN A 212 11.89 -0.03 -6.26
CA ASN A 212 10.74 -0.79 -6.72
C ASN A 212 9.75 0.15 -7.40
N VAL A 213 9.64 0.04 -8.72
CA VAL A 213 8.74 0.80 -9.57
C VAL A 213 7.41 0.07 -9.64
N LYS A 214 6.36 0.72 -9.15
CA LYS A 214 4.99 0.21 -9.09
C LYS A 214 4.13 1.01 -10.06
N VAL A 215 3.58 0.36 -11.09
CA VAL A 215 2.72 1.03 -12.09
C VAL A 215 1.26 0.64 -11.87
N CYS A 216 0.38 1.64 -11.75
CA CYS A 216 -1.05 1.40 -11.60
C CYS A 216 -1.71 1.15 -12.96
N VAL A 217 -2.34 -0.01 -13.13
CA VAL A 217 -3.06 -0.41 -14.36
C VAL A 217 -4.57 -0.59 -14.16
N THR A 218 -5.12 -0.02 -13.09
CA THR A 218 -6.58 -0.03 -12.89
C THR A 218 -7.30 0.88 -13.88
N THR A 219 -8.62 0.66 -14.04
CA THR A 219 -9.45 1.28 -15.07
C THR A 219 -9.24 2.79 -15.25
N PRO A 220 -9.18 3.64 -14.21
CA PRO A 220 -8.95 5.08 -14.41
C PRO A 220 -7.59 5.38 -15.07
N CYS A 221 -6.53 4.69 -14.66
CA CYS A 221 -5.20 4.81 -15.24
C CYS A 221 -5.12 4.16 -16.63
N MET A 222 -5.81 3.04 -16.83
CA MET A 222 -5.88 2.34 -18.12
C MET A 222 -6.52 3.21 -19.20
N ILE A 223 -7.62 3.90 -18.90
CA ILE A 223 -8.28 4.84 -19.83
C ILE A 223 -7.34 6.01 -20.17
N ARG A 224 -6.47 6.40 -19.23
CA ARG A 224 -5.45 7.45 -19.41
C ARG A 224 -4.14 6.94 -20.05
N GLY A 225 -4.07 5.66 -20.43
CA GLY A 225 -2.93 5.10 -21.16
C GLY A 225 -1.83 4.49 -20.29
N SER A 226 -2.14 3.98 -19.10
CA SER A 226 -1.14 3.35 -18.21
C SER A 226 -0.40 2.15 -18.83
N ASP A 227 -1.00 1.47 -19.81
CA ASP A 227 -0.35 0.35 -20.50
C ASP A 227 0.88 0.81 -21.29
N ILE A 228 0.82 2.02 -21.85
CA ILE A 228 1.93 2.64 -22.60
C ILE A 228 3.03 3.05 -21.62
N ILE A 229 2.64 3.59 -20.46
CA ILE A 229 3.57 3.92 -19.36
C ILE A 229 4.28 2.67 -18.85
N LEU A 230 3.56 1.57 -18.64
CA LEU A 230 4.16 0.30 -18.22
C LEU A 230 5.21 -0.19 -19.24
N GLN A 231 4.89 -0.15 -20.53
CA GLN A 231 5.84 -0.52 -21.59
C GLN A 231 7.07 0.40 -21.60
N ALA A 232 6.89 1.72 -21.42
CA ALA A 232 8.00 2.65 -21.31
C ALA A 232 8.92 2.34 -20.12
N VAL A 233 8.33 2.00 -18.95
CA VAL A 233 9.06 1.57 -17.76
C VAL A 233 9.84 0.28 -18.03
N GLU A 234 9.24 -0.72 -18.68
CA GLU A 234 9.91 -1.98 -19.00
C GLU A 234 11.11 -1.76 -19.93
N VAL A 235 10.96 -0.90 -20.96
CA VAL A 235 12.04 -0.53 -21.88
C VAL A 235 13.15 0.24 -21.15
N ALA A 236 12.79 1.22 -20.32
CA ALA A 236 13.75 2.06 -19.61
C ALA A 236 14.55 1.29 -18.55
N THR A 237 13.89 0.38 -17.83
CA THR A 237 14.53 -0.44 -16.78
C THR A 237 15.18 -1.72 -17.32
N LYS A 238 14.92 -2.06 -18.59
CA LYS A 238 15.27 -3.35 -19.21
C LYS A 238 14.78 -4.55 -18.40
N CYS A 239 13.66 -4.39 -17.70
CA CYS A 239 13.10 -5.40 -16.82
C CYS A 239 11.67 -5.69 -17.24
N LYS A 240 11.27 -6.97 -17.22
CA LYS A 240 9.86 -7.35 -17.39
C LYS A 240 9.11 -7.16 -16.07
N THR A 241 7.82 -6.92 -16.18
CA THR A 241 6.90 -6.93 -15.03
C THR A 241 7.12 -8.17 -14.15
N GLY A 242 7.20 -7.95 -12.84
CA GLY A 242 7.45 -8.99 -11.83
C GLY A 242 8.91 -9.47 -11.79
N GLY A 243 9.82 -8.83 -12.52
CA GLY A 243 11.24 -9.16 -12.57
C GLY A 243 12.11 -8.27 -11.70
N LEU A 244 13.41 -8.54 -11.77
CA LEU A 244 14.49 -7.67 -11.31
C LEU A 244 15.37 -7.35 -12.52
N SER A 245 15.83 -6.11 -12.65
CA SER A 245 16.77 -5.72 -13.71
C SER A 245 18.11 -6.46 -13.52
N GLU A 246 18.86 -6.66 -14.61
CA GLU A 246 20.19 -7.32 -14.57
C GLU A 246 21.16 -6.59 -13.63
N ASP A 247 21.03 -5.27 -13.52
CA ASP A 247 21.83 -4.42 -12.64
C ASP A 247 21.46 -4.59 -11.14
N GLY A 248 20.35 -5.27 -10.83
CA GLY A 248 19.83 -5.43 -9.47
C GLY A 248 19.26 -4.14 -8.85
N VAL A 249 19.25 -3.02 -9.58
CA VAL A 249 18.82 -1.71 -9.07
C VAL A 249 17.30 -1.54 -9.11
N PHE A 250 16.65 -1.96 -10.20
CA PHE A 250 15.20 -1.76 -10.42
C PHE A 250 14.42 -3.07 -10.35
N GLY A 251 13.31 -3.03 -9.63
CA GLY A 251 12.21 -3.99 -9.75
C GLY A 251 10.99 -3.31 -10.36
N VAL A 252 10.24 -4.03 -11.19
CA VAL A 252 9.00 -3.52 -11.79
C VAL A 252 7.85 -4.39 -11.35
N ASP A 253 6.84 -3.79 -10.73
CA ASP A 253 5.62 -4.47 -10.29
C ASP A 253 4.39 -3.75 -10.88
N ILE A 254 3.43 -4.55 -11.33
CA ILE A 254 2.09 -4.05 -11.59
C ILE A 254 1.36 -3.97 -10.24
N VAL A 255 0.76 -2.81 -9.99
CA VAL A 255 -0.08 -2.59 -8.81
C VAL A 255 -1.49 -2.19 -9.20
N GLN A 256 -2.38 -2.32 -8.23
CA GLN A 256 -3.77 -1.90 -8.34
C GLN A 256 -3.89 -0.41 -8.05
N CYS A 257 -5.09 0.05 -7.72
CA CYS A 257 -5.39 1.46 -7.51
C CYS A 257 -4.52 2.02 -6.36
N GLN A 258 -3.79 3.10 -6.66
CA GLN A 258 -2.91 3.77 -5.70
C GLN A 258 -3.54 5.00 -5.02
N GLY A 259 -4.81 5.31 -5.34
CA GLY A 259 -5.57 6.40 -4.73
C GLY A 259 -5.42 7.77 -5.42
N ALA A 260 -4.47 7.96 -6.33
CA ALA A 260 -4.26 9.21 -7.08
C ALA A 260 -4.97 9.21 -8.45
N CYS A 261 -6.27 8.87 -8.46
CA CYS A 261 -7.02 8.71 -9.71
C CYS A 261 -7.27 10.02 -10.47
N ALA A 262 -7.32 11.15 -9.77
CA ALA A 262 -7.41 12.47 -10.40
C ALA A 262 -6.15 12.82 -11.21
N ASP A 263 -5.03 12.19 -10.86
CA ASP A 263 -3.69 12.48 -11.37
C ASP A 263 -3.13 11.34 -12.21
N ALA A 264 -4.04 10.60 -12.84
CA ALA A 264 -3.73 9.50 -13.73
C ALA A 264 -3.09 9.97 -15.05
N PRO A 265 -2.03 9.29 -15.53
CA PRO A 265 -1.49 8.01 -15.07
C PRO A 265 -0.43 8.12 -13.94
N VAL A 266 -0.42 7.13 -13.04
CA VAL A 266 0.39 7.14 -11.81
C VAL A 266 1.43 6.02 -11.78
N MET A 267 2.64 6.36 -11.36
CA MET A 267 3.73 5.44 -11.03
C MET A 267 4.25 5.77 -9.63
N VAL A 268 4.52 4.75 -8.82
CA VAL A 268 5.08 4.93 -7.47
C VAL A 268 6.44 4.26 -7.43
N VAL A 269 7.48 5.00 -7.05
CA VAL A 269 8.81 4.44 -6.84
C VAL A 269 9.09 4.43 -5.35
N ASN A 270 9.18 3.22 -4.78
CA ASN A 270 9.25 3.04 -3.33
C ASN A 270 8.08 3.73 -2.59
N ASP A 271 8.32 4.88 -1.97
CA ASP A 271 7.34 5.67 -1.22
C ASP A 271 6.85 6.91 -2.00
N ASP A 272 7.55 7.30 -3.08
CA ASP A 272 7.30 8.55 -3.81
C ASP A 272 6.30 8.34 -4.95
N TYR A 273 5.30 9.22 -5.00
CA TYR A 273 4.29 9.26 -6.06
C TYR A 273 4.77 10.14 -7.21
N TYR A 274 4.69 9.61 -8.43
CA TYR A 274 4.88 10.35 -9.67
C TYR A 274 3.59 10.27 -10.47
N GLU A 275 3.00 11.43 -10.70
CA GLU A 275 1.64 11.58 -11.22
C GLU A 275 1.66 12.34 -12.54
N ASP A 276 0.55 12.31 -13.29
CA ASP A 276 0.42 12.92 -14.62
C ASP A 276 1.55 12.57 -15.59
N LEU A 277 1.87 11.29 -15.65
CA LEU A 277 3.04 10.85 -16.41
C LEU A 277 2.81 10.90 -17.92
N THR A 278 3.81 11.45 -18.60
CA THR A 278 4.04 11.27 -20.04
C THR A 278 5.19 10.28 -20.23
N LEU A 279 5.40 9.81 -21.47
CA LEU A 279 6.50 8.88 -21.78
C LEU A 279 7.87 9.51 -21.49
N ASP A 280 8.04 10.77 -21.86
CA ASP A 280 9.30 11.50 -21.65
C ASP A 280 9.61 11.64 -20.16
N ASN A 281 8.60 12.02 -19.36
CA ASN A 281 8.73 12.12 -17.90
C ASN A 281 9.18 10.79 -17.27
N VAL A 282 8.66 9.65 -17.76
CA VAL A 282 9.07 8.33 -17.27
C VAL A 282 10.54 8.06 -17.53
N TYR A 283 11.04 8.35 -18.73
CA TYR A 283 12.46 8.16 -19.05
C TYR A 283 13.34 9.10 -18.23
N GLU A 284 12.95 10.36 -18.06
CA GLU A 284 13.67 11.33 -17.23
C GLU A 284 13.76 10.88 -15.77
N ILE A 285 12.64 10.46 -15.18
CA ILE A 285 12.59 9.96 -13.79
C ILE A 285 13.50 8.75 -13.62
N ILE A 286 13.41 7.75 -14.52
CA ILE A 286 14.21 6.53 -14.40
C ILE A 286 15.71 6.83 -14.61
N ASN A 287 16.06 7.73 -15.52
CA ASN A 287 17.44 8.13 -15.74
C ASN A 287 18.00 8.94 -14.56
N ALA A 288 17.20 9.83 -13.96
CA ALA A 288 17.57 10.55 -12.74
C ALA A 288 17.84 9.58 -11.59
N LEU A 289 16.96 8.58 -11.39
CA LEU A 289 17.13 7.55 -10.37
C LEU A 289 18.38 6.68 -10.62
N LYS A 290 18.70 6.37 -11.88
CA LYS A 290 19.96 5.70 -12.26
C LYS A 290 21.18 6.54 -11.91
N ALA A 291 21.11 7.86 -12.11
CA ALA A 291 22.16 8.79 -11.71
C ALA A 291 22.24 9.01 -10.19
N GLY A 292 21.33 8.41 -9.41
CA GLY A 292 21.27 8.55 -7.96
C GLY A 292 20.61 9.85 -7.49
N CYS A 293 20.01 10.62 -8.40
CA CYS A 293 19.21 11.80 -8.07
C CYS A 293 17.76 11.37 -7.81
N ILE A 294 17.14 11.93 -6.77
CA ILE A 294 15.73 11.69 -6.46
C ILE A 294 14.93 12.83 -7.13
N PRO A 295 14.12 12.55 -8.16
CA PRO A 295 13.31 13.57 -8.81
C PRO A 295 12.18 14.07 -7.88
N PRO A 296 11.61 15.26 -8.15
CA PRO A 296 10.53 15.79 -7.35
C PRO A 296 9.29 14.91 -7.44
N GLN A 297 8.71 14.57 -6.28
CA GLN A 297 7.46 13.83 -6.16
C GLN A 297 6.25 14.72 -6.48
N GLY A 298 5.16 14.08 -6.92
CA GLY A 298 3.89 14.72 -7.27
C GLY A 298 3.60 14.72 -8.78
N PRO A 299 2.65 15.56 -9.22
CA PRO A 299 2.33 15.73 -10.64
C PRO A 299 3.54 16.23 -11.42
N GLN A 300 3.85 15.54 -12.52
CA GLN A 300 4.90 15.93 -13.47
C GLN A 300 4.35 16.87 -14.56
N SER A 301 3.16 17.42 -14.33
CA SER A 301 2.49 18.40 -15.17
C SER A 301 2.67 19.80 -14.59
N GLY A 302 2.00 20.80 -15.16
CA GLY A 302 2.04 22.18 -14.67
C GLY A 302 1.19 22.47 -13.42
N ARG A 303 0.51 21.45 -12.85
CA ARG A 303 -0.27 21.58 -11.61
C ARG A 303 0.51 21.04 -10.41
N PHE A 304 0.11 21.45 -9.21
CA PHE A 304 0.79 21.13 -7.96
C PHE A 304 0.28 19.85 -7.31
N CYS A 305 -1.03 19.60 -7.30
CA CYS A 305 -1.65 18.42 -6.71
C CYS A 305 -2.85 17.99 -7.59
N ALA A 306 -4.05 17.98 -7.02
CA ALA A 306 -5.28 17.49 -7.66
C ALA A 306 -6.20 18.61 -8.17
N GLU A 307 -5.69 19.85 -8.29
CA GLU A 307 -6.48 20.94 -8.89
C GLU A 307 -6.73 20.71 -10.38
N PRO A 308 -7.79 21.33 -10.96
CA PRO A 308 -8.02 21.26 -12.39
C PRO A 308 -6.82 21.79 -13.18
N CYS A 309 -6.49 21.12 -14.29
CA CYS A 309 -5.34 21.49 -15.12
C CYS A 309 -5.44 22.89 -15.74
N CYS A 310 -6.65 23.45 -15.87
CA CYS A 310 -6.90 24.81 -16.35
C CYS A 310 -6.79 25.90 -15.27
N GLY A 311 -6.31 25.54 -14.08
CA GLY A 311 -6.27 26.42 -12.92
C GLY A 311 -7.36 26.10 -11.91
N GLN A 312 -7.17 26.60 -10.70
CA GLN A 312 -8.06 26.34 -9.58
C GLN A 312 -9.46 26.93 -9.83
N ALA A 313 -10.49 26.08 -9.92
CA ALA A 313 -11.87 26.52 -10.16
C ALA A 313 -12.68 26.77 -8.87
N SER A 314 -12.22 26.25 -7.73
CA SER A 314 -12.88 26.33 -6.43
C SER A 314 -11.86 26.58 -5.31
N LEU A 315 -12.29 27.04 -4.14
CA LEU A 315 -11.39 27.46 -3.04
C LEU A 315 -10.48 28.66 -3.42
N LEU A 316 -11.02 29.59 -4.21
CA LEU A 316 -10.32 30.83 -4.61
C LEU A 316 -10.22 31.86 -3.47
N GLU A 317 -11.17 31.83 -2.54
CA GLU A 317 -11.20 32.73 -1.39
C GLU A 317 -10.35 32.17 -0.25
N PRO A 318 -9.70 33.03 0.55
CA PRO A 318 -8.98 32.59 1.73
C PRO A 318 -9.93 31.92 2.74
N PRO A 319 -9.47 30.92 3.50
CA PRO A 319 -10.30 30.23 4.48
C PRO A 319 -10.79 31.22 5.55
N PRO A 320 -12.04 31.09 6.02
CA PRO A 320 -12.58 31.98 7.02
C PRO A 320 -11.85 31.83 8.36
N ALA A 321 -11.85 32.89 9.16
CA ALA A 321 -11.24 32.92 10.48
C ALA A 321 -11.88 31.89 11.45
N PRO A 322 -11.13 31.44 12.48
CA PRO A 322 -11.69 30.56 13.52
C PRO A 322 -12.90 31.21 14.19
N GLY A 323 -13.96 30.42 14.41
CA GLY A 323 -15.24 30.93 14.93
C GLY A 323 -16.24 31.34 13.86
N PHE A 324 -15.89 31.31 12.57
CA PHE A 324 -16.85 31.52 11.50
C PHE A 324 -17.98 30.48 11.55
N LYS A 325 -19.23 30.97 11.67
CA LYS A 325 -20.45 30.16 11.85
C LYS A 325 -20.47 29.27 13.10
N LEU A 326 -19.69 29.59 14.13
CA LEU A 326 -19.79 28.90 15.40
C LEU A 326 -21.18 29.16 16.03
N GLN A 327 -21.84 28.09 16.48
CA GLN A 327 -23.16 28.22 17.10
C GLN A 327 -23.08 29.06 18.39
N PRO A 328 -24.12 29.86 18.69
CA PRO A 328 -24.10 30.78 19.83
C PRO A 328 -23.94 30.07 21.18
N ALA A 329 -24.37 28.81 21.29
CA ALA A 329 -24.20 28.00 22.50
C ALA A 329 -22.73 27.63 22.80
N LEU A 330 -21.86 27.60 21.79
CA LEU A 330 -20.42 27.34 21.92
C LEU A 330 -19.58 28.62 21.92
N ALA A 331 -20.16 29.78 21.63
CA ALA A 331 -19.45 31.05 21.44
C ALA A 331 -19.19 31.83 22.75
N LYS A 332 -19.45 31.22 23.91
CA LYS A 332 -19.31 31.85 25.22
C LYS A 332 -17.93 31.67 25.83
#